data_AF-A0A1H7LH73-F1
#
_entry.id   AF-A0A1H7LH73-F1
#
_cell.length_a   1.000
_cell.length_b   1.000
_cell.length_c   1.000
_cell.angle_alpha   90.00
_cell.angle_beta   90.00
_cell.angle_gamma   90.00
#
_symmetry.space_group_name_H-M   'P 1'
#
loop_
_entity.id
_entity.type
_entity.pdbx_description
1 polymer ?
#
loop_
_entity_poly.entity_id
_entity_poly.type
_entity_poly.pdbx_seq_one_letter_code
_entity_poly.pdbx_strand_id
1 'polypeptide(L)'
;MFWPVALCCILEVTITLLPNIMPQSANDIDGLEEELPSKSEIKREMHRLQDFALVIVKMSKHQRSKLPLSDELKEAMVLADKITNKHEALRRHVRHIAKILAETDLEPIKHAMDVMANKHQQESVKFAKLEHLRDEVIAQGNERIEALLAEVDTLERQKLRQLVRHAKKEHSAEKVGKHYRDLFNYLKEHVIF
;
A
#
# COMPACT_ATOMS: atom_id res chain seq x y z
N MET A 1 -59.05 -20.37 -26.05
CA MET A 1 -59.54 -21.42 -25.11
C MET A 1 -59.03 -21.03 -23.74
N PHE A 2 -59.68 -20.13 -22.99
CA PHE A 2 -61.01 -20.25 -22.37
C PHE A 2 -61.12 -21.46 -21.41
N TRP A 3 -60.82 -21.24 -20.12
CA TRP A 3 -61.74 -21.56 -19.03
C TRP A 3 -61.34 -20.83 -17.72
N PRO A 4 -62.30 -20.50 -16.83
CA PRO A 4 -62.38 -19.22 -16.16
C PRO A 4 -62.43 -19.36 -14.62
N VAL A 5 -62.52 -18.21 -14.00
CA VAL A 5 -62.65 -17.91 -12.58
C VAL A 5 -64.03 -18.34 -12.03
N ALA A 6 -64.04 -18.61 -10.71
CA ALA A 6 -65.14 -18.47 -9.75
C ALA A 6 -65.96 -19.72 -9.39
N LEU A 7 -65.68 -20.25 -8.20
CA LEU A 7 -66.76 -20.54 -7.25
C LEU A 7 -66.41 -19.89 -5.90
N CYS A 8 -67.25 -18.93 -5.55
CA CYS A 8 -67.26 -18.16 -4.32
C CYS A 8 -68.23 -18.82 -3.33
N CYS A 9 -68.03 -18.53 -2.04
CA CYS A 9 -68.99 -18.54 -0.92
C CYS A 9 -68.87 -19.63 0.17
N ILE A 10 -68.91 -19.08 1.41
CA ILE A 10 -69.22 -19.67 2.73
C ILE A 10 -68.00 -20.29 3.42
N LEU A 11 -67.24 -19.62 4.30
CA LEU A 11 -67.58 -18.76 5.45
C LEU A 11 -68.29 -19.52 6.57
N GLU A 12 -67.53 -20.30 7.34
CA GLU A 12 -67.88 -20.64 8.72
C GLU A 12 -66.64 -20.52 9.63
N VAL A 13 -66.69 -19.44 10.41
CA VAL A 13 -65.82 -19.08 11.52
C VAL A 13 -66.34 -19.81 12.75
N THR A 14 -65.58 -20.75 13.31
CA THR A 14 -65.72 -21.17 14.71
C THR A 14 -64.37 -21.67 15.27
N ILE A 15 -63.41 -20.75 15.45
CA ILE A 15 -62.26 -21.01 16.33
C ILE A 15 -62.70 -20.66 17.75
N THR A 16 -62.83 -21.71 18.55
CA THR A 16 -63.15 -21.69 19.97
C THR A 16 -62.05 -21.03 20.79
N LEU A 17 -62.49 -20.23 21.77
CA LEU A 17 -61.69 -19.68 22.85
C LEU A 17 -60.86 -20.77 23.55
N LEU A 18 -59.55 -20.55 23.65
CA LEU A 18 -58.70 -21.13 24.68
C LEU A 18 -57.95 -20.00 25.41
N PRO A 19 -57.87 -20.05 26.75
CA PRO A 19 -57.50 -18.94 27.59
C PRO A 19 -55.99 -18.71 27.66
N ASN A 20 -55.67 -17.45 27.94
CA ASN A 20 -54.40 -16.89 28.36
C ASN A 20 -53.62 -17.80 29.35
N ILE A 21 -52.46 -18.29 28.94
CA ILE A 21 -51.37 -18.72 29.83
C ILE A 21 -50.06 -18.26 29.18
N MET A 22 -49.53 -17.13 29.67
CA MET A 22 -48.12 -16.79 29.51
C MET A 22 -47.31 -17.73 30.41
N PRO A 23 -46.34 -18.50 29.89
CA PRO A 23 -45.23 -18.95 30.72
C PRO A 23 -44.19 -17.82 30.79
N GLN A 24 -44.11 -17.15 31.93
CA GLN A 24 -42.87 -16.49 32.32
C GLN A 24 -41.86 -17.56 32.68
N SER A 25 -40.75 -17.64 31.96
CA SER A 25 -39.52 -18.23 32.47
C SER A 25 -38.36 -17.77 31.59
N ALA A 26 -37.49 -16.98 32.21
CA ALA A 26 -36.20 -16.57 31.70
C ALA A 26 -35.43 -17.75 31.10
N ASN A 27 -34.86 -17.52 29.92
CA ASN A 27 -33.58 -18.12 29.60
C ASN A 27 -32.67 -16.96 29.21
N ASP A 28 -31.84 -16.58 30.18
CA ASP A 28 -30.68 -15.72 30.01
C ASP A 28 -29.83 -16.31 28.88
N ILE A 29 -29.86 -15.66 27.71
CA ILE A 29 -28.76 -15.80 26.73
C ILE A 29 -27.81 -14.66 27.03
N ASP A 30 -27.15 -14.76 28.18
CA ASP A 30 -25.97 -13.99 28.51
C ASP A 30 -24.78 -14.93 28.33
N GLY A 31 -23.89 -14.62 27.38
CA GLY A 31 -22.58 -15.30 27.32
C GLY A 31 -21.93 -15.58 25.97
N LEU A 32 -22.50 -15.24 24.81
CA LEU A 32 -21.82 -15.38 23.50
C LEU A 32 -22.29 -14.33 22.48
N GLU A 33 -22.35 -13.06 22.89
CA GLU A 33 -22.30 -11.95 21.93
C GLU A 33 -20.84 -11.79 21.49
N GLU A 34 -20.34 -12.76 20.72
CA GLU A 34 -19.16 -12.52 19.89
C GLU A 34 -19.48 -11.29 19.04
N GLU A 35 -18.78 -10.21 19.33
CA GLU A 35 -18.84 -8.87 18.76
C GLU A 35 -18.97 -8.91 17.22
N LEU A 36 -20.19 -9.12 16.72
CA LEU A 36 -20.44 -9.20 15.28
C LEU A 36 -20.16 -7.81 14.70
N PRO A 37 -19.21 -7.68 13.74
CA PRO A 37 -18.86 -6.39 13.19
C PRO A 37 -20.10 -5.73 12.58
N SER A 38 -20.28 -4.45 12.85
CA SER A 38 -21.41 -3.70 12.31
C SER A 38 -21.40 -3.77 10.78
N LYS A 39 -22.58 -3.67 10.15
CA LYS A 39 -22.68 -3.60 8.67
C LYS A 39 -21.77 -2.52 8.06
N SER A 40 -21.45 -1.48 8.83
CA SER A 40 -20.52 -0.41 8.45
C SER A 40 -19.04 -0.84 8.45
N GLU A 41 -18.64 -1.75 9.34
CA GLU A 41 -17.24 -2.21 9.49
C GLU A 41 -16.88 -3.23 8.44
N ILE A 42 -17.77 -4.18 8.17
CA ILE A 42 -17.60 -5.17 7.09
C ILE A 42 -17.38 -4.43 5.76
N LYS A 43 -18.15 -3.37 5.50
CA LYS A 43 -17.99 -2.55 4.30
C LYS A 43 -16.64 -1.83 4.28
N ARG A 44 -16.21 -1.24 5.41
CA ARG A 44 -14.91 -0.57 5.52
C ARG A 44 -13.74 -1.52 5.28
N GLU A 45 -13.81 -2.72 5.83
CA GLU A 45 -12.77 -3.75 5.66
C GLU A 45 -12.69 -4.23 4.22
N MET A 46 -13.84 -4.50 3.59
CA MET A 46 -13.89 -4.85 2.18
C MET A 46 -13.31 -3.75 1.26
N HIS A 47 -13.49 -2.46 1.61
CA HIS A 47 -12.84 -1.36 0.89
C HIS A 47 -11.32 -1.38 1.07
N ARG A 48 -10.82 -1.63 2.29
CA ARG A 48 -9.37 -1.77 2.53
C ARG A 48 -8.76 -2.91 1.71
N LEU A 49 -9.44 -4.04 1.60
CA LEU A 49 -9.00 -5.16 0.77
C LEU A 49 -9.00 -4.82 -0.72
N GLN A 50 -9.98 -4.04 -1.19
CA GLN A 50 -10.00 -3.56 -2.58
C GLN A 50 -8.85 -2.59 -2.86
N ASP A 51 -8.57 -1.67 -1.95
CA ASP A 51 -7.45 -0.75 -2.07
C ASP A 51 -6.11 -1.51 -2.05
N PHE A 52 -5.98 -2.51 -1.18
CA PHE A 52 -4.82 -3.41 -1.12
C PHE A 52 -4.65 -4.20 -2.42
N ALA A 53 -5.73 -4.78 -2.96
CA ALA A 53 -5.73 -5.46 -4.25
C ALA A 53 -5.28 -4.52 -5.39
N LEU A 54 -5.75 -3.26 -5.37
CA LEU A 54 -5.37 -2.27 -6.36
C LEU A 54 -3.88 -1.91 -6.28
N VAL A 55 -3.31 -1.82 -5.07
CA VAL A 55 -1.87 -1.60 -4.88
C VAL A 55 -1.09 -2.74 -5.52
N ILE A 56 -1.44 -4.00 -5.22
CA ILE A 56 -0.76 -5.18 -5.79
C ILE A 56 -0.86 -5.18 -7.32
N VAL A 57 -2.03 -4.90 -7.89
CA VAL A 57 -2.23 -4.87 -9.35
C VAL A 57 -1.36 -3.79 -10.02
N LYS A 58 -1.14 -2.63 -9.37
CA LYS A 58 -0.29 -1.55 -9.89
C LYS A 58 1.20 -1.84 -9.78
N MET A 59 1.63 -2.79 -8.96
CA MET A 59 3.05 -3.16 -8.83
C MET A 59 3.59 -3.79 -10.11
N SER A 60 4.89 -3.61 -10.34
CA SER A 60 5.57 -4.22 -11.49
C SER A 60 5.59 -5.76 -11.40
N LYS A 61 5.70 -6.44 -12.55
CA LYS A 61 5.79 -7.92 -12.61
C LYS A 61 6.93 -8.48 -11.74
N HIS A 62 8.07 -7.80 -11.72
CA HIS A 62 9.23 -8.19 -10.90
C HIS A 62 8.99 -8.02 -9.40
N GLN A 63 8.18 -7.03 -9.01
CA GLN A 63 7.78 -6.85 -7.61
C GLN A 63 6.79 -7.93 -7.19
N ARG A 64 5.80 -8.25 -8.04
CA ARG A 64 4.81 -9.30 -7.77
C ARG A 64 5.41 -10.70 -7.69
N SER A 65 6.47 -11.01 -8.44
CA SER A 65 7.14 -12.31 -8.36
C SER A 65 7.87 -12.56 -7.03
N LYS A 66 8.12 -11.50 -6.24
CA LYS A 66 8.71 -11.61 -4.89
C LYS A 66 7.67 -11.81 -3.80
N LEU A 67 6.38 -11.63 -4.13
CA LEU A 67 5.29 -11.83 -3.19
C LEU A 67 4.92 -13.32 -3.15
N PRO A 68 4.66 -13.89 -1.96
CA PRO A 68 4.16 -15.25 -1.82
C PRO A 68 2.67 -15.31 -2.20
N LEU A 69 2.38 -15.31 -3.50
CA LEU A 69 1.01 -15.39 -4.03
C LEU A 69 0.64 -16.85 -4.31
N SER A 70 -0.62 -17.20 -4.01
CA SER A 70 -1.23 -18.46 -4.46
C SER A 70 -1.35 -18.48 -6.00
N ASP A 71 -1.50 -19.67 -6.58
CA ASP A 71 -1.56 -19.80 -8.04
C ASP A 71 -2.80 -19.11 -8.64
N GLU A 72 -3.93 -19.15 -7.93
CA GLU A 72 -5.14 -18.39 -8.30
C GLU A 72 -4.88 -16.87 -8.33
N LEU A 73 -4.17 -16.32 -7.33
CA LEU A 73 -3.81 -14.91 -7.32
C LEU A 73 -2.86 -14.56 -8.46
N LYS A 74 -1.90 -15.43 -8.81
CA LYS A 74 -1.00 -15.19 -9.96
C LYS A 74 -1.77 -15.12 -11.26
N GLU A 75 -2.71 -16.03 -11.49
CA GLU A 75 -3.57 -16.02 -12.69
C GLU A 75 -4.42 -14.75 -12.73
N ALA A 76 -5.01 -14.36 -11.61
CA ALA A 76 -5.76 -13.11 -11.49
C ALA A 76 -4.90 -11.89 -11.83
N MET A 77 -3.61 -11.86 -11.46
CA MET A 77 -2.70 -10.76 -11.81
C MET A 77 -2.37 -10.72 -13.31
N VAL A 78 -2.21 -11.87 -13.96
CA VAL A 78 -1.99 -11.92 -15.43
C VAL A 78 -3.21 -11.40 -16.18
N LEU A 79 -4.41 -11.73 -15.71
CA LEU A 79 -5.65 -11.17 -16.26
C LEU A 79 -5.74 -9.67 -15.99
N ALA A 80 -5.36 -9.21 -14.80
CA ALA A 80 -5.35 -7.80 -14.43
C ALA A 80 -4.49 -6.98 -15.41
N ASP A 81 -3.29 -7.45 -15.75
CA ASP A 81 -2.39 -6.78 -16.70
C ASP A 81 -3.04 -6.59 -18.08
N LYS A 82 -3.83 -7.56 -18.57
CA LYS A 82 -4.51 -7.49 -19.88
C LYS A 82 -5.66 -6.48 -19.89
N ILE A 83 -6.33 -6.30 -18.76
CA ILE A 83 -7.53 -5.46 -18.65
C ILE A 83 -7.25 -4.06 -18.10
N THR A 84 -5.99 -3.74 -17.76
CA THR A 84 -5.55 -2.43 -17.24
C THR A 84 -6.09 -1.23 -18.04
N ASN A 85 -6.20 -1.37 -19.36
CA ASN A 85 -6.71 -0.31 -20.25
C ASN A 85 -8.22 -0.03 -20.12
N LYS A 86 -8.99 -0.90 -19.45
CA LYS A 86 -10.45 -0.79 -19.32
C LYS A 86 -10.82 -0.54 -17.86
N HIS A 87 -11.05 0.72 -17.50
CA HIS A 87 -11.32 1.13 -16.10
C HIS A 87 -12.46 0.35 -15.44
N GLU A 88 -13.58 0.11 -16.13
CA GLU A 88 -14.70 -0.62 -15.55
C GLU A 88 -14.42 -2.12 -15.36
N ALA A 89 -13.72 -2.74 -16.31
CA ALA A 89 -13.31 -4.14 -16.19
C ALA A 89 -12.32 -4.30 -15.02
N LEU A 90 -11.35 -3.39 -14.91
CA LEU A 90 -10.38 -3.36 -13.81
C LEU A 90 -11.08 -3.22 -12.45
N ARG A 91 -12.04 -2.29 -12.31
CA ARG A 91 -12.79 -2.11 -11.06
C ARG A 91 -13.53 -3.38 -10.63
N ARG A 92 -14.12 -4.13 -11.56
CA ARG A 92 -14.79 -5.41 -11.25
C ARG A 92 -13.79 -6.48 -10.87
N HIS A 93 -12.67 -6.55 -11.58
CA HIS A 93 -11.61 -7.53 -11.31
C HIS A 93 -10.93 -7.29 -9.96
N VAL A 94 -10.73 -6.03 -9.56
CA VAL A 94 -10.21 -5.68 -8.23
C VAL A 94 -11.13 -6.18 -7.11
N ARG A 95 -12.47 -6.12 -7.29
CA ARG A 95 -13.41 -6.70 -6.31
C ARG A 95 -13.31 -8.21 -6.21
N HIS A 96 -13.10 -8.89 -7.34
CA HIS A 96 -12.88 -10.33 -7.35
C HIS A 96 -11.56 -10.70 -6.65
N ILE A 97 -10.47 -9.98 -6.93
CA ILE A 97 -9.19 -10.16 -6.23
C ILE A 97 -9.34 -9.90 -4.73
N ALA A 98 -10.07 -8.84 -4.34
CA ALA A 98 -10.32 -8.55 -2.93
C ALA A 98 -11.07 -9.68 -2.21
N LYS A 99 -11.97 -10.39 -2.92
CA LYS A 99 -12.64 -11.58 -2.39
C LYS A 99 -11.65 -12.73 -2.16
N ILE A 100 -10.78 -13.02 -3.13
CA ILE A 100 -9.74 -14.07 -2.99
C ILE A 100 -8.78 -13.72 -1.83
N LEU A 101 -8.42 -12.44 -1.70
CA LEU A 101 -7.57 -11.94 -0.63
C LEU A 101 -8.22 -12.05 0.75
N ALA A 102 -9.55 -11.98 0.85
CA ALA A 102 -10.26 -12.21 2.10
C ALA A 102 -10.21 -13.68 2.56
N GLU A 103 -10.04 -14.61 1.61
CA GLU A 103 -9.95 -16.05 1.84
C GLU A 103 -8.49 -16.52 2.04
N THR A 104 -7.51 -15.64 1.80
CA THR A 104 -6.07 -15.92 1.88
C THR A 104 -5.45 -15.26 3.12
N ASP A 105 -4.39 -15.86 3.67
CA ASP A 105 -3.60 -15.20 4.71
C ASP A 105 -2.83 -13.97 4.15
N LEU A 106 -3.13 -12.80 4.70
CA LEU A 106 -2.60 -11.51 4.27
C LEU A 106 -1.28 -11.13 4.96
N GLU A 107 -0.98 -11.71 6.12
CA GLU A 107 0.24 -11.39 6.87
C GLU A 107 1.52 -11.57 6.05
N PRO A 108 1.76 -12.69 5.34
CA PRO A 108 2.98 -12.88 4.57
C PRO A 108 3.09 -11.90 3.40
N ILE A 109 1.97 -11.54 2.78
CA ILE A 109 1.93 -10.58 1.67
C ILE A 109 2.27 -9.17 2.18
N LYS A 110 1.65 -8.75 3.29
CA LYS A 110 1.92 -7.46 3.94
C LYS A 110 3.38 -7.36 4.37
N HIS A 111 3.92 -8.39 5.03
CA HIS A 111 5.31 -8.40 5.44
C HIS A 111 6.26 -8.30 4.22
N ALA A 112 6.02 -9.06 3.16
CA ALA A 112 6.83 -8.98 1.94
C ALA A 112 6.78 -7.57 1.32
N MET A 113 5.60 -6.94 1.30
CA MET A 113 5.45 -5.57 0.85
C MET A 113 6.20 -4.57 1.73
N ASP A 114 6.15 -4.71 3.05
CA ASP A 114 6.87 -3.83 3.99
C ASP A 114 8.38 -3.94 3.82
N VAL A 115 8.92 -5.14 3.63
CA VAL A 115 10.36 -5.34 3.37
C VAL A 115 10.77 -4.63 2.08
N MET A 116 9.92 -4.67 1.04
CA MET A 116 10.18 -3.98 -0.21
C MET A 116 10.07 -2.46 -0.08
N ALA A 117 9.04 -1.97 0.62
CA ALA A 117 8.86 -0.55 0.91
C ALA A 117 10.04 0.00 1.72
N ASN A 118 10.50 -0.76 2.73
CA ASN A 118 11.65 -0.39 3.54
C ASN A 118 12.93 -0.25 2.72
N LYS A 119 13.18 -1.13 1.73
CA LYS A 119 14.35 -0.98 0.84
C LYS A 119 14.28 0.32 0.03
N HIS A 120 13.14 0.62 -0.56
CA HIS A 120 12.95 1.86 -1.33
C HIS A 120 13.00 3.12 -0.44
N GLN A 121 12.45 3.04 0.77
CA GLN A 121 12.54 4.10 1.77
C GLN A 121 13.99 4.32 2.18
N GLN A 122 14.75 3.25 2.43
CA GLN A 122 16.17 3.33 2.77
C GLN A 122 16.97 3.98 1.64
N GLU A 123 16.77 3.58 0.39
CA GLU A 123 17.40 4.22 -0.77
C GLU A 123 17.06 5.72 -0.81
N SER A 124 15.79 6.07 -0.68
CA SER A 124 15.33 7.47 -0.73
C SER A 124 15.92 8.32 0.40
N VAL A 125 16.00 7.77 1.61
CA VAL A 125 16.65 8.41 2.76
C VAL A 125 18.15 8.57 2.52
N LYS A 126 18.83 7.58 1.93
CA LYS A 126 20.25 7.70 1.55
C LYS A 126 20.45 8.83 0.53
N PHE A 127 19.58 8.92 -0.48
CA PHE A 127 19.61 10.00 -1.47
C PHE A 127 19.44 11.38 -0.79
N ALA A 128 18.45 11.55 0.08
CA ALA A 128 18.22 12.81 0.80
C ALA A 128 19.41 13.18 1.72
N LYS A 129 20.03 12.19 2.38
CA LYS A 129 21.25 12.42 3.18
C LYS A 129 22.42 12.89 2.31
N LEU A 130 22.63 12.33 1.12
CA LEU A 130 23.65 12.80 0.17
C LEU A 130 23.38 14.23 -0.31
N GLU A 131 22.11 14.57 -0.57
CA GLU A 131 21.74 15.92 -0.97
C GLU A 131 22.02 16.93 0.15
N HIS A 132 21.63 16.62 1.38
CA HIS A 132 21.92 17.44 2.54
C HIS A 132 23.44 17.62 2.73
N LEU A 133 24.20 16.53 2.60
CA LEU A 133 25.65 16.56 2.73
C LEU A 133 26.31 17.45 1.67
N ARG A 134 25.87 17.35 0.41
CA ARG A 134 26.34 18.23 -0.68
C ARG A 134 26.10 19.69 -0.33
N ASP A 135 24.90 20.01 0.16
CA ASP A 135 24.49 21.38 0.43
C ASP A 135 25.26 21.96 1.64
N GLU A 136 25.47 21.17 2.69
CA GLU A 136 26.34 21.51 3.82
C GLU A 136 27.77 21.85 3.37
N VAL A 137 28.35 21.02 2.49
CA VAL A 137 29.72 21.21 2.02
C VAL A 137 29.86 22.47 1.15
N ILE A 138 28.86 22.79 0.34
CA ILE A 138 28.83 24.03 -0.45
C ILE A 138 28.71 25.27 0.46
N ALA A 139 27.86 25.19 1.50
CA ALA A 139 27.65 26.28 2.45
C ALA A 139 28.88 26.54 3.31
N GLN A 140 29.36 25.53 4.04
CA GLN A 140 30.43 25.64 5.05
C GLN A 140 31.84 25.62 4.43
N GLY A 141 32.00 25.07 3.22
CA GLY A 141 33.28 25.08 2.50
C GLY A 141 34.35 24.22 3.16
N ASN A 142 35.53 24.80 3.45
CA ASN A 142 36.70 24.02 3.89
C ASN A 142 36.48 23.29 5.22
N GLU A 143 35.75 23.88 6.17
CA GLU A 143 35.52 23.27 7.50
C GLU A 143 34.79 21.92 7.38
N ARG A 144 33.69 21.88 6.62
CA ARG A 144 32.94 20.64 6.41
C ARG A 144 33.70 19.62 5.56
N ILE A 145 34.52 20.08 4.61
CA ILE A 145 35.38 19.20 3.82
C ILE A 145 36.36 18.46 4.72
N GLU A 146 37.00 19.13 5.68
CA GLU A 146 37.94 18.49 6.60
C GLU A 146 37.24 17.53 7.55
N ALA A 147 36.07 17.88 8.07
CA ALA A 147 35.24 16.96 8.85
C ALA A 147 34.89 15.69 8.06
N LEU A 148 34.48 15.83 6.80
CA LEU A 148 34.15 14.69 5.95
C LEU A 148 35.34 13.79 5.61
N LEU A 149 36.51 14.39 5.41
CA LEU A 149 37.74 13.64 5.17
C LEU A 149 38.20 12.89 6.42
N ALA A 150 37.83 13.34 7.63
CA ALA A 150 38.09 12.63 8.87
C ALA A 150 37.07 11.49 9.12
N GLU A 151 35.84 11.63 8.60
CA GLU A 151 34.80 10.59 8.70
C GLU A 151 34.97 9.48 7.64
N VAL A 152 35.49 9.82 6.45
CA VAL A 152 35.53 8.94 5.28
C VAL A 152 36.91 8.96 4.61
N ASP A 153 37.72 7.93 4.87
CA ASP A 153 39.09 7.78 4.34
C ASP A 153 39.15 7.50 2.82
N THR A 154 38.03 7.12 2.19
CA THR A 154 37.97 6.81 0.75
C THR A 154 37.92 8.06 -0.13
N LEU A 155 37.71 9.24 0.45
CA LEU A 155 37.57 10.50 -0.28
C LEU A 155 38.93 11.12 -0.62
N GLU A 156 39.14 11.43 -1.90
CA GLU A 156 40.32 12.17 -2.34
C GLU A 156 40.19 13.67 -2.01
N ARG A 157 41.07 14.16 -1.13
CA ARG A 157 41.08 15.55 -0.62
C ARG A 157 41.14 16.61 -1.71
N GLN A 158 42.02 16.43 -2.71
CA GLN A 158 42.24 17.43 -3.75
C GLN A 158 41.04 17.53 -4.70
N LYS A 159 40.53 16.38 -5.15
CA LYS A 159 39.36 16.29 -6.04
C LYS A 159 38.10 16.86 -5.39
N LEU A 160 37.85 16.54 -4.11
CA LEU A 160 36.70 17.08 -3.37
C LEU A 160 36.74 18.61 -3.29
N ARG A 161 37.88 19.20 -2.91
CA ARG A 161 38.01 20.67 -2.82
C ARG A 161 37.78 21.38 -4.16
N GLN A 162 38.26 20.79 -5.26
CA GLN A 162 38.02 21.33 -6.60
C GLN A 162 36.52 21.33 -6.93
N LEU A 163 35.85 20.18 -6.76
CA LEU A 163 34.42 20.03 -7.04
C LEU A 163 33.58 21.01 -6.23
N VAL A 164 33.88 21.18 -4.93
CA VAL A 164 33.15 22.10 -4.06
C VAL A 164 33.35 23.55 -4.48
N ARG A 165 34.57 23.96 -4.84
CA ARG A 165 34.84 25.33 -5.32
C ARG A 165 34.07 25.62 -6.62
N HIS A 166 34.03 24.67 -7.54
CA HIS A 166 33.27 24.80 -8.78
C HIS A 166 31.77 24.85 -8.53
N ALA A 167 31.24 23.93 -7.70
CA ALA A 167 29.82 23.91 -7.32
C ALA A 167 29.39 25.18 -6.58
N LYS A 168 30.22 25.72 -5.67
CA LYS A 168 29.95 26.98 -4.96
C LYS A 168 29.89 28.17 -5.91
N LYS A 169 30.79 28.22 -6.91
CA LYS A 169 30.78 29.27 -7.94
C LYS A 169 29.52 29.20 -8.80
N GLU A 170 29.10 28.00 -9.21
CA GLU A 170 27.85 27.79 -9.95
C GLU A 170 26.61 28.16 -9.11
N HIS A 171 26.59 27.74 -7.84
CA HIS A 171 25.50 28.04 -6.90
C HIS A 171 25.36 29.55 -6.66
N SER A 172 26.48 30.27 -6.48
CA SER A 172 26.47 31.73 -6.36
C SER A 172 26.02 32.47 -7.64
N ALA A 173 26.03 31.79 -8.78
CA ALA A 173 25.56 32.31 -10.06
C ALA A 173 24.09 31.90 -10.35
N GLU A 174 23.36 31.38 -9.34
CA GLU A 174 21.97 30.89 -9.41
C GLU A 174 21.71 29.86 -10.54
N LYS A 175 22.77 29.15 -10.96
CA LYS A 175 22.68 28.12 -11.98
C LYS A 175 22.99 26.77 -11.36
N VAL A 176 22.00 25.89 -11.34
CA VAL A 176 22.23 24.46 -11.04
C VAL A 176 22.96 23.86 -12.24
N GLY A 177 24.29 23.79 -12.12
CA GLY A 177 25.19 23.43 -13.20
C GLY A 177 25.66 21.99 -13.17
N LYS A 178 26.65 21.71 -14.01
CA LYS A 178 27.25 20.39 -14.16
C LYS A 178 27.99 19.98 -12.88
N HIS A 179 28.70 20.91 -12.24
CA HIS A 179 29.53 20.60 -11.08
C HIS A 179 28.71 20.27 -9.82
N TYR A 180 27.48 20.80 -9.72
CA TYR A 180 26.53 20.41 -8.67
C TYR A 180 26.15 18.91 -8.75
N ARG A 181 25.95 18.41 -9.97
CA ARG A 181 25.66 16.99 -10.24
C ARG A 181 26.91 16.12 -10.09
N ASP A 182 28.06 16.61 -10.55
CA ASP A 182 29.33 15.89 -10.44
C ASP A 182 29.74 15.71 -8.97
N LEU A 183 29.54 16.72 -8.12
CA LEU A 183 29.77 16.62 -6.67
C LEU A 183 28.85 15.56 -6.03
N PHE A 184 27.57 15.54 -6.40
CA PHE A 184 26.63 14.52 -5.92
C PHE A 184 27.05 13.11 -6.33
N ASN A 185 27.43 12.91 -7.60
CA ASN A 185 27.89 11.62 -8.10
C ASN A 185 29.17 11.15 -7.41
N TYR A 186 30.11 12.07 -7.16
CA TYR A 186 31.34 11.77 -6.43
C TYR A 186 31.05 11.36 -4.98
N LEU A 187 30.20 12.11 -4.27
CA LEU A 187 29.78 11.73 -2.91
C LEU A 187 29.06 10.39 -2.91
N LYS A 188 28.21 10.10 -3.89
CA LYS A 188 27.52 8.81 -4.02
C LYS A 188 28.48 7.62 -4.22
N GLU A 189 29.61 7.82 -4.89
CA GLU A 189 30.60 6.77 -5.16
C GLU A 189 31.44 6.43 -3.92
N HIS A 190 31.77 7.44 -3.12
CA HIS A 190 32.70 7.29 -2.00
C HIS A 190 32.03 7.20 -0.62
N VAL A 191 30.84 7.79 -0.45
CA VAL A 191 30.09 7.77 0.81
C VAL A 191 29.07 6.64 0.78
N ILE A 192 29.33 5.62 1.59
CA ILE A 192 28.43 4.48 1.78
C ILE A 192 27.76 4.63 3.15
N PHE A 193 26.42 4.68 3.15
CA PHE A 193 25.60 4.63 4.36
C PHE A 193 25.10 3.22 4.66
#